data_AF-A0A651HGL6-F1
#
_entry.id   AF-A0A651HGL6-F1
#
_cell.length_a   1.000
_cell.length_b   1.000
_cell.length_c   1.000
_cell.angle_alpha   90.00
_cell.angle_beta   90.00
_cell.angle_gamma   90.00
#
_symmetry.space_group_name_H-M   'P 1'
#
loop_
_entity.id
_entity.type
_entity.pdbx_description
1 polymer ?
#
loop_
_entity_poly.entity_id
_entity_poly.type
_entity_poly.pdbx_seq_one_letter_code
_entity_poly.pdbx_strand_id
1 'polypeptide(L)'
;MTKPETVTPDPGRNELSEAVLRAKYLDYCSARVADVLLGLSPDEMYLLAQDAARDAGRGEGDPLSYDEMVRLATERLSARLVLPPFEEWVEAYRADPSRIERELLGLWRSGLEEGGGPKAGSGG
;
A
#
# COMPACT_ATOMS: atom_id res chain seq x y z
N MET A 1 22.33 -50.03 -3.28
CA MET A 1 23.02 -48.92 -2.61
C MET A 1 22.61 -47.63 -3.30
N THR A 2 21.54 -47.01 -2.81
CA THR A 2 21.02 -45.73 -3.34
C THR A 2 21.90 -44.62 -2.77
N LYS A 3 22.52 -43.81 -3.64
CA LYS A 3 23.31 -42.65 -3.22
C LYS A 3 22.38 -41.64 -2.51
N PRO A 4 22.81 -40.96 -1.44
CA PRO A 4 22.04 -39.88 -0.87
C PRO A 4 22.06 -38.71 -1.86
N GLU A 5 20.89 -38.33 -2.37
CA GLU A 5 20.74 -37.04 -3.05
C GLU A 5 21.02 -35.94 -2.04
N THR A 6 22.07 -35.17 -2.30
CA THR A 6 22.30 -33.89 -1.64
C THR A 6 21.13 -32.99 -1.99
N VAL A 7 20.20 -32.83 -1.03
CA VAL A 7 19.17 -31.78 -1.08
C VAL A 7 19.92 -30.45 -1.02
N THR A 8 20.14 -29.85 -2.18
CA THR A 8 20.62 -28.47 -2.28
C THR A 8 19.52 -27.59 -1.70
N PRO A 9 19.79 -26.75 -0.68
CA PRO A 9 18.80 -25.83 -0.18
C PRO A 9 18.42 -24.86 -1.31
N ASP A 10 17.13 -24.82 -1.64
CA ASP A 10 16.55 -23.86 -2.57
C ASP A 10 16.73 -22.43 -1.99
N PRO A 11 17.55 -21.57 -2.63
CA PRO A 11 17.77 -20.21 -2.14
C PRO A 11 16.51 -19.34 -2.18
N GLY A 12 15.43 -19.79 -2.82
CA GLY A 12 14.15 -19.06 -2.87
C GLY A 12 13.32 -19.11 -1.59
N ARG A 13 13.74 -19.84 -0.54
CA ARG A 13 12.86 -20.17 0.59
C ARG A 13 13.06 -19.38 1.89
N ASN A 14 14.05 -18.49 2.01
CA ASN A 14 14.30 -17.83 3.30
C ASN A 14 14.77 -16.36 3.28
N GLU A 15 14.56 -15.65 2.18
CA GLU A 15 14.56 -14.19 2.16
C GLU A 15 13.29 -13.79 1.42
N LEU A 16 12.41 -13.02 2.06
CA LEU A 16 11.27 -12.45 1.35
C LEU A 16 11.83 -11.69 0.16
N SER A 17 11.43 -12.07 -1.06
CA SER A 17 11.94 -11.41 -2.26
C SER A 17 11.70 -9.90 -2.14
N GLU A 18 12.60 -9.09 -2.71
CA GLU A 18 12.45 -7.62 -2.66
C GLU A 18 11.06 -7.19 -3.16
N ALA A 19 10.51 -7.91 -4.14
CA ALA A 19 9.14 -7.71 -4.62
C ALA A 19 8.08 -7.90 -3.51
N VAL A 20 8.19 -8.94 -2.69
CA VAL A 20 7.28 -9.16 -1.56
C VAL A 20 7.46 -8.07 -0.50
N LEU A 21 8.70 -7.67 -0.19
CA LEU A 21 8.95 -6.58 0.76
C LEU A 21 8.36 -5.25 0.27
N ARG A 22 8.52 -4.92 -1.02
CA ARG A 22 7.92 -3.74 -1.63
C ARG A 22 6.39 -3.79 -1.61
N ALA A 23 5.81 -4.94 -1.92
CA ALA A 23 4.35 -5.12 -1.84
C ALA A 23 3.83 -4.94 -0.41
N LYS A 24 4.50 -5.53 0.58
CA LYS A 24 4.15 -5.36 2.00
C LYS A 24 4.34 -3.91 2.47
N TYR A 25 5.37 -3.23 2.02
CA TYR A 25 5.58 -1.81 2.32
C TYR A 25 4.45 -0.94 1.75
N LEU A 26 4.01 -1.17 0.51
CA LEU A 26 2.87 -0.45 -0.07
C LEU A 26 1.56 -0.71 0.68
N ASP A 27 1.33 -1.96 1.11
CA ASP A 27 0.19 -2.32 1.95
C ASP A 27 0.25 -1.61 3.30
N TYR A 28 1.41 -1.60 3.96
CA TYR A 28 1.64 -0.83 5.19
C TYR A 28 1.32 0.66 5.00
N CYS A 29 1.82 1.29 3.93
CA CYS A 29 1.54 2.69 3.64
C CYS A 29 0.04 2.93 3.43
N SER A 30 -0.63 2.01 2.73
CA SER A 30 -2.08 2.06 2.52
C SER A 30 -2.85 1.93 3.84
N ALA A 31 -2.41 1.04 4.74
CA ALA A 31 -2.97 0.90 6.09
C ALA A 31 -2.86 2.20 6.88
N ARG A 32 -1.70 2.87 6.83
CA ARG A 32 -1.48 4.15 7.53
C ARG A 32 -2.37 5.26 6.98
N VAL A 33 -2.56 5.34 5.67
CA VAL A 33 -3.49 6.28 5.04
C VAL A 33 -4.93 5.98 5.47
N ALA A 34 -5.33 4.71 5.42
CA ALA A 34 -6.67 4.27 5.80
C ALA A 34 -6.98 4.57 7.27
N ASP A 35 -6.03 4.29 8.19
CA ASP A 35 -6.18 4.59 9.62
C ASP A 35 -6.51 6.07 9.86
N VAL A 36 -5.78 6.98 9.18
CA VAL A 36 -6.02 8.42 9.33
C VAL A 36 -7.34 8.83 8.68
N LEU A 37 -7.64 8.32 7.48
CA LEU A 37 -8.87 8.65 6.77
C LEU A 37 -10.11 8.21 7.55
N LEU A 38 -10.10 7.00 8.13
CA LEU A 38 -11.19 6.47 8.95
C LEU A 38 -11.33 7.19 10.29
N GLY A 39 -10.29 7.88 10.75
CA GLY A 39 -10.32 8.72 11.94
C GLY A 39 -10.95 10.10 11.72
N LEU A 40 -11.16 10.52 10.46
CA LEU A 40 -11.77 11.82 10.16
C LEU A 40 -13.28 11.79 10.38
N SER A 41 -13.81 12.83 11.01
CA SER A 41 -15.24 13.13 10.95
C SER A 41 -15.65 13.59 9.54
N PRO A 42 -16.96 13.53 9.21
CA PRO A 42 -17.47 14.03 7.93
C PRO A 42 -17.08 15.49 7.66
N ASP A 43 -17.11 16.34 8.69
CA ASP A 43 -16.78 17.77 8.58
C ASP A 43 -15.29 17.98 8.29
N GLU A 44 -14.41 17.23 8.96
CA GLU A 44 -12.96 17.30 8.71
C GLU A 44 -12.63 16.80 7.29
N MET A 45 -13.28 15.74 6.83
CA MET A 45 -13.11 15.23 5.48
C MET A 45 -13.56 16.25 4.43
N TYR A 46 -14.70 16.91 4.66
CA TYR A 46 -15.21 17.98 3.81
C TYR A 46 -14.22 19.16 3.73
N LEU A 47 -13.75 19.65 4.88
CA LEU A 47 -12.80 20.77 4.94
C LEU A 47 -11.49 20.43 4.23
N LEU A 48 -10.97 19.21 4.45
CA LEU A 48 -9.74 18.75 3.80
C LEU A 48 -9.89 18.66 2.28
N ALA A 49 -11.02 18.14 1.81
CA ALA A 49 -11.31 18.03 0.38
C ALA A 49 -11.52 19.40 -0.29
N GLN A 50 -12.20 20.33 0.38
CA GLN A 50 -12.34 21.70 -0.12
C GLN A 50 -11.00 22.41 -0.24
N ASP A 51 -10.13 22.25 0.76
CA ASP A 51 -8.79 22.82 0.74
C ASP A 51 -7.98 22.26 -0.43
N ALA A 52 -8.08 20.94 -0.68
CA ALA A 52 -7.45 20.28 -1.84
C ALA A 52 -8.01 20.78 -3.18
N ALA A 53 -9.32 20.96 -3.28
CA ALA A 53 -9.97 21.48 -4.48
C ALA A 53 -9.53 22.93 -4.77
N ARG A 54 -9.42 23.77 -3.73
CA ARG A 54 -8.94 25.15 -3.85
C ARG A 54 -7.50 25.20 -4.34
N ASP A 55 -6.61 24.38 -3.77
CA ASP A 55 -5.21 24.29 -4.20
C ASP A 55 -5.07 23.81 -5.65
N ALA A 56 -6.01 22.99 -6.12
CA ALA A 56 -6.10 22.54 -7.52
C ALA A 56 -6.75 23.58 -8.46
N GLY A 57 -7.09 24.77 -7.98
CA GLY A 57 -7.68 25.85 -8.77
C GLY A 57 -9.16 25.65 -9.11
N ARG A 58 -9.86 24.76 -8.39
CA ARG A 58 -11.32 24.60 -8.52
C ARG A 58 -12.00 25.86 -7.95
N GLY A 59 -13.04 26.34 -8.63
CA GLY A 59 -13.75 27.56 -8.24
C GLY A 59 -14.39 27.45 -6.86
N GLU A 60 -14.35 28.54 -6.10
CA GLU A 60 -15.00 28.62 -4.80
C GLU A 60 -16.51 28.38 -4.95
N GLY A 61 -17.03 27.34 -4.28
CA GLY A 61 -18.44 26.97 -4.33
C GLY A 61 -18.83 25.87 -5.33
N ASP A 62 -17.88 25.28 -6.07
CA ASP A 62 -18.16 24.08 -6.88
C ASP A 62 -18.43 22.88 -5.95
N PRO A 63 -19.64 22.29 -5.97
CA PRO A 63 -19.98 21.20 -5.04
C PRO A 63 -19.15 19.95 -5.36
N LEU A 64 -18.52 19.38 -4.33
CA LEU A 64 -17.80 18.12 -4.42
C LEU A 64 -18.77 16.96 -4.22
N SER A 65 -18.68 15.94 -5.08
CA SER A 65 -19.32 14.65 -4.79
C SER A 65 -18.62 13.95 -3.62
N TYR A 66 -19.29 12.99 -2.98
CA TYR A 66 -18.68 12.20 -1.91
C TYR A 66 -17.40 11.50 -2.37
N ASP A 67 -17.42 10.88 -3.55
CA ASP A 67 -16.24 10.20 -4.11
C ASP A 67 -15.08 11.18 -4.38
N GLU A 68 -15.39 12.38 -4.87
CA GLU A 68 -14.38 13.43 -5.04
C GLU A 68 -13.81 13.88 -3.70
N MET A 69 -14.64 14.01 -2.67
CA MET A 69 -14.18 14.38 -1.33
C MET A 69 -13.24 13.33 -0.76
N VAL A 70 -13.64 12.05 -0.80
CA VAL A 70 -12.80 10.94 -0.32
C VAL A 70 -11.49 10.87 -1.09
N ARG A 71 -11.53 11.00 -2.42
CA ARG A 71 -10.31 10.99 -3.26
C ARG A 71 -9.35 12.12 -2.89
N LEU A 72 -9.86 13.36 -2.86
CA LEU A 72 -9.06 14.54 -2.55
C LEU A 72 -8.50 14.50 -1.12
N ALA A 73 -9.30 14.06 -0.15
CA ALA A 73 -8.86 13.83 1.22
C ALA A 73 -7.74 12.78 1.28
N THR A 74 -7.91 11.64 0.60
CA THR A 74 -6.91 10.56 0.55
C THR A 74 -5.59 11.02 -0.06
N GLU A 75 -5.64 11.75 -1.18
CA GLU A 75 -4.46 12.30 -1.84
C GLU A 75 -3.71 13.27 -0.92
N ARG A 76 -4.45 14.16 -0.25
CA ARG A 76 -3.88 15.15 0.66
C ARG A 76 -3.28 14.52 1.91
N LEU A 77 -3.92 13.51 2.47
CA LEU A 77 -3.38 12.73 3.60
C LEU A 77 -2.10 12.00 3.19
N SER A 78 -2.11 11.34 2.03
CA SER A 78 -0.96 10.60 1.51
C SER A 78 0.26 11.52 1.31
N ALA A 79 0.05 12.77 0.89
CA ALA A 79 1.13 13.75 0.73
C ALA A 79 1.67 14.31 2.05
N ARG A 80 0.90 14.26 3.15
CA ARG A 80 1.27 14.81 4.46
C ARG A 80 1.78 13.77 5.45
N LEU A 81 1.47 12.49 5.21
CA LEU A 81 1.90 11.40 6.06
C LEU A 81 3.41 11.25 6.03
N VAL A 82 4.02 11.29 7.21
CA VAL A 82 5.44 10.98 7.39
C VAL A 82 5.55 9.47 7.49
N LEU A 83 5.76 8.83 6.34
CA LEU A 83 6.02 7.39 6.24
C LEU A 83 7.53 7.14 6.31
N PRO A 84 7.96 6.07 7.00
CA PRO A 84 9.37 5.70 7.00
C PRO A 84 9.81 5.37 5.56
N PRO A 85 11.04 5.72 5.15
CA PRO A 85 11.62 5.21 3.91
C PRO A 85 11.57 3.68 3.85
N PHE A 86 11.55 3.14 2.64
CA PHE A 86 11.45 1.69 2.42
C PHE A 86 12.53 0.91 3.19
N GLU A 87 13.77 1.40 3.16
CA GLU A 87 14.92 0.76 3.80
C GLU A 87 14.76 0.72 5.33
N GLU A 88 14.35 1.83 5.95
CA GLU A 88 14.10 1.89 7.39
C GLU A 88 12.94 0.99 7.80
N TRP A 89 11.88 0.94 7.00
CA TRP A 89 10.77 0.03 7.21
C TRP A 89 11.18 -1.43 7.09
N VAL A 90 12.05 -1.79 6.12
CA VAL A 90 12.57 -3.15 5.96
C VAL A 90 13.39 -3.59 7.18
N GLU A 91 14.23 -2.71 7.71
CA GLU A 91 14.99 -3.02 8.93
C GLU A 91 14.06 -3.24 10.13
N ALA A 92 13.04 -2.38 10.30
CA ALA A 92 12.03 -2.57 11.32
C ALA A 92 11.22 -3.87 11.13
N TYR A 93 10.89 -4.22 9.88
CA TYR A 93 10.18 -5.45 9.54
C TYR A 93 11.01 -6.69 9.85
N ARG A 94 12.31 -6.67 9.53
CA ARG A 94 13.21 -7.79 9.84
C ARG A 94 13.42 -7.96 11.34
N ALA A 95 13.40 -6.87 12.10
CA ALA A 95 13.56 -6.90 13.55
C ALA A 95 12.34 -7.52 14.27
N ASP A 96 11.11 -7.20 13.84
CA ASP A 96 9.88 -7.77 14.40
C ASP A 96 8.78 -7.91 13.31
N PRO A 97 8.83 -9.00 12.51
CA PRO A 97 7.86 -9.21 11.45
C PRO A 97 6.44 -9.35 11.99
N SER A 98 6.26 -10.06 13.11
CA SER A 98 4.92 -10.33 13.67
C SER A 98 4.22 -9.06 14.13
N ARG A 99 4.95 -8.03 14.57
CA ARG A 99 4.36 -6.72 14.86
C ARG A 99 3.84 -6.05 13.60
N ILE A 100 4.66 -5.95 12.57
CA ILE A 100 4.27 -5.23 11.34
C ILE A 100 3.18 -6.00 10.58
N GLU A 101 3.21 -7.34 10.56
CA GLU A 101 2.18 -8.13 9.89
C GLU A 101 0.77 -7.92 10.44
N ARG A 102 0.63 -7.57 11.73
CA ARG A 102 -0.68 -7.21 12.31
C ARG A 102 -1.22 -5.86 11.83
N GLU A 103 -0.35 -5.03 11.27
CA GLU A 103 -0.67 -3.68 10.80
C GLU A 103 -0.99 -3.67 9.29
N LEU A 104 -0.76 -4.77 8.57
CA LEU A 104 -1.05 -4.86 7.13
C LEU A 104 -2.52 -5.16 6.87
N LEU A 105 -3.07 -4.64 5.76
CA LEU A 105 -4.43 -4.92 5.32
C LEU A 105 -4.54 -6.23 4.52
N GLY A 106 -3.40 -6.77 4.05
CA GLY A 106 -3.34 -8.00 3.26
C GLY A 106 -3.46 -7.81 1.75
N LEU A 107 -3.47 -6.56 1.28
CA LEU A 107 -3.46 -6.15 -0.13
C LEU A 107 -2.19 -6.59 -0.87
N TRP A 108 -1.08 -6.74 -0.15
CA TRP A 108 0.21 -7.15 -0.73
C TRP A 108 0.15 -8.48 -1.46
N ARG A 109 -0.80 -9.37 -1.08
CA ARG A 109 -0.97 -10.68 -1.72
C ARG A 109 -1.53 -10.53 -3.15
N SER A 110 -2.54 -9.67 -3.33
CA SER A 110 -3.19 -9.45 -4.61
C SER A 110 -2.29 -8.74 -5.62
N GLY A 111 -1.47 -7.78 -5.16
CA GLY A 111 -0.53 -7.05 -6.03
C GLY A 111 0.56 -7.93 -6.65
N LEU A 112 0.88 -9.08 -6.04
CA LEU A 112 1.83 -10.05 -6.58
C LEU A 112 1.21 -10.94 -7.67
N GLU A 113 -0.10 -11.23 -7.56
CA GLU A 113 -0.84 -12.05 -8.53
C GLU A 113 -1.11 -11.28 -9.84
N GLU A 114 -1.44 -9.98 -9.75
CA GLU A 114 -1.71 -9.15 -10.93
C GLU A 114 -0.47 -8.88 -11.79
N GLY A 115 0.74 -8.98 -11.23
CA GLY A 115 2.00 -8.79 -11.94
C GLY A 115 2.55 -10.03 -12.66
N GLY A 116 1.94 -11.21 -12.47
CA GLY A 116 2.49 -12.51 -12.91
C GLY A 116 1.67 -13.33 -13.91
N GLY A 117 0.47 -12.87 -14.29
CA GLY A 117 -0.40 -13.62 -15.22
C GLY A 117 0.01 -13.45 -16.70
N PRO A 118 0.19 -14.53 -17.49
CA PRO A 118 0.37 -14.39 -18.92
C PRO A 118 -0.87 -13.74 -19.54
N LYS A 119 -0.67 -12.62 -20.24
CA LYS A 119 -1.66 -12.05 -21.18
C LYS A 119 -1.85 -13.05 -22.31
N ALA A 120 -2.73 -14.04 -22.10
CA ALA A 120 -3.23 -14.87 -23.19
C ALA A 120 -3.99 -13.95 -24.14
N GLY A 121 -3.38 -13.67 -25.29
CA GLY A 121 -4.05 -12.97 -26.37
C GLY A 121 -5.32 -13.72 -26.77
N SER A 122 -6.41 -12.99 -26.96
CA SER A 122 -7.47 -13.44 -27.82
C SER A 122 -7.50 -12.48 -29.00
N GLY A 123 -6.93 -12.93 -30.10
CA GLY A 123 -7.22 -12.36 -31.40
C GLY A 123 -8.69 -12.60 -31.75
N GLY A 124 -9.25 -11.62 -32.45
CA GLY A 124 -10.50 -11.67 -33.19
C GLY A 124 -10.34 -10.76 -34.39
#